data_AF-A0A2H0QP27-F1
#
_entry.id   AF-A0A2H0QP27-F1
#
_cell.length_a   1.000
_cell.length_b   1.000
_cell.length_c   1.000
_cell.angle_alpha   90.00
_cell.angle_beta   90.00
_cell.angle_gamma   90.00
#
_symmetry.space_group_name_H-M   'P 1'
#
loop_
_entity.id
_entity.type
_entity.pdbx_description
1 polymer ?
#
loop_
_entity_poly.entity_id
_entity_poly.type
_entity_poly.pdbx_seq_one_letter_code
_entity_poly.pdbx_strand_id
1 'polypeptide(L)'
;MKHIITTLALLSTTWLSAHAGITSIGKADFCRDRTEDKYIQELLGESESRMAFANHGGLANGGVCWWHSRFQRNAAYLTMYRPDLPKPTQAEAEDLIKDIRKGKRVVTIPGFQNFNQFSRQFSQEIQSRLETWQRTDGFINQSWIRGLRGKTEVAPEKLREMMDELYTQVSKGEVVYQMVQLKGIIAHAWLVIDMAQTRDGYELSVVDSNFPTSTNKYTYRNGMTHFNYPYFGQFVPYTSKDSEQEKLEKVVSKLCD
;
A
#
# COMPACT_ATOMS: atom_id res chain seq x y z
N MET A 1 -48.64 37.81 -33.46
CA MET A 1 -47.79 37.61 -32.27
C MET A 1 -46.84 36.45 -32.54
N LYS A 2 -45.55 36.74 -32.78
CA LYS A 2 -44.52 35.71 -32.98
C LYS A 2 -43.67 35.68 -31.70
N HIS A 3 -43.75 34.60 -30.94
CA HIS A 3 -42.89 34.39 -29.78
C HIS A 3 -41.52 33.89 -30.24
N ILE A 4 -40.49 34.69 -29.98
CA ILE A 4 -39.09 34.31 -30.10
C ILE A 4 -38.72 33.59 -28.80
N ILE A 5 -38.43 32.30 -28.88
CA ILE A 5 -37.88 31.52 -27.76
C ILE A 5 -36.37 31.58 -27.90
N THR A 6 -35.72 32.34 -27.01
CA THR A 6 -34.27 32.44 -26.93
C THR A 6 -33.77 31.36 -25.97
N THR A 7 -33.22 30.28 -26.52
CA THR A 7 -32.62 29.19 -25.73
C THR A 7 -31.23 29.63 -25.26
N LEU A 8 -31.09 29.88 -23.96
CA LEU A 8 -29.81 30.19 -23.32
C LEU A 8 -29.10 28.88 -22.94
N ALA A 9 -28.02 28.53 -23.64
CA ALA A 9 -27.21 27.36 -23.32
C ALA A 9 -26.25 27.71 -22.17
N LEU A 10 -26.48 27.15 -20.98
CA LEU A 10 -25.51 27.16 -19.88
C LEU A 10 -24.36 26.19 -20.22
N LEU A 11 -23.21 26.75 -20.58
CA LEU A 11 -21.93 26.01 -20.61
C LEU A 11 -21.44 25.84 -19.17
N SER A 12 -21.73 24.70 -18.56
CA SER A 12 -21.09 24.27 -17.31
C SER A 12 -19.67 23.83 -17.61
N THR A 13 -18.69 24.69 -17.37
CA THR A 13 -17.28 24.31 -17.35
C THR A 13 -17.02 23.48 -16.10
N THR A 14 -17.11 22.15 -16.22
CA THR A 14 -16.60 21.23 -15.18
C THR A 14 -15.09 21.28 -15.24
N TRP A 15 -14.47 21.96 -14.28
CA TRP A 15 -13.04 21.87 -14.02
C TRP A 15 -12.76 20.47 -13.49
N LEU A 16 -12.40 19.55 -14.38
CA LEU A 16 -11.74 18.31 -14.00
C LEU A 16 -10.33 18.72 -13.55
N SER A 17 -10.14 18.89 -12.23
CA SER A 17 -8.81 18.93 -11.64
C SER A 17 -8.18 17.56 -11.79
N ALA A 18 -7.59 17.30 -12.96
CA ALA A 18 -6.67 16.21 -13.14
C ALA A 18 -5.42 16.54 -12.32
N HIS A 19 -5.43 16.15 -11.04
CA HIS A 19 -4.21 15.98 -10.28
C HIS A 19 -3.51 14.77 -10.89
N ALA A 20 -2.86 14.95 -12.05
CA ALA A 20 -1.80 14.06 -12.44
C ALA A 20 -0.86 14.01 -11.25
N GLY A 21 -0.62 12.83 -10.67
CA GLY A 21 0.20 12.65 -9.47
C GLY A 21 1.61 13.17 -9.71
N ILE A 22 1.81 14.47 -9.54
CA ILE A 22 3.11 15.11 -9.59
C ILE A 22 3.78 14.66 -8.30
N THR A 23 4.70 13.72 -8.44
CA THR A 23 5.53 13.27 -7.34
C THR A 23 6.35 14.43 -6.82
N SER A 24 6.50 14.51 -5.49
CA SER A 24 7.16 15.63 -4.83
C SER A 24 8.59 15.80 -5.37
N ILE A 25 8.91 16.99 -5.88
CA ILE A 25 10.22 17.30 -6.52
C ILE A 25 11.21 17.87 -5.48
N GLY A 26 10.72 18.39 -4.35
CA GLY A 26 11.55 18.94 -3.29
C GLY A 26 10.98 18.72 -1.89
N LYS A 27 11.78 19.07 -0.87
CA LYS A 27 11.40 18.91 0.54
C LYS A 27 10.06 19.59 0.86
N ALA A 28 9.85 20.81 0.34
CA ALA A 28 8.62 21.57 0.59
C ALA A 28 7.38 20.84 0.02
N ASP A 29 7.46 20.37 -1.22
CA ASP A 29 6.40 19.56 -1.83
C ASP A 29 6.17 18.27 -1.05
N PHE A 30 7.25 17.57 -0.70
CA PHE A 30 7.16 16.32 0.06
C PHE A 30 6.43 16.53 1.38
N CYS A 31 6.75 17.60 2.10
CA CYS A 31 6.11 17.90 3.37
C CYS A 31 4.66 18.32 3.22
N ARG A 32 4.34 19.17 2.23
CA ARG A 32 2.94 19.53 1.92
C ARG A 32 2.11 18.27 1.64
N ASP A 33 2.58 17.44 0.72
CA ASP A 33 1.93 16.20 0.33
C ASP A 33 1.74 15.26 1.53
N ARG A 34 2.69 15.20 2.47
CA ARG A 34 2.58 14.35 3.67
C ARG A 34 1.75 14.94 4.81
N THR A 35 1.39 16.21 4.75
CA THR A 35 0.45 16.85 5.69
C THR A 35 -0.99 16.78 5.22
N GLU A 36 -1.22 16.47 3.94
CA GLU A 36 -2.56 16.30 3.39
C GLU A 36 -3.19 15.00 3.89
N ASP A 37 -4.41 15.12 4.43
CA ASP A 37 -5.20 13.98 4.85
C ASP A 37 -5.37 13.01 3.67
N LYS A 38 -5.12 11.72 3.92
CA LYS A 38 -5.27 10.63 2.94
C LYS A 38 -4.36 10.67 1.72
N TYR A 39 -3.40 11.58 1.60
CA TYR A 39 -2.51 11.62 0.43
C TYR A 39 -1.86 10.26 0.13
N ILE A 40 -1.38 9.54 1.16
CA ILE A 40 -0.72 8.24 0.94
C ILE A 40 -1.69 7.16 0.45
N GLN A 41 -2.94 7.24 0.88
CA GLN A 41 -4.01 6.37 0.42
C GLN A 41 -4.32 6.61 -1.05
N GLU A 42 -4.46 7.88 -1.44
CA GLU A 42 -4.68 8.31 -2.82
C GLU A 42 -3.49 7.96 -3.71
N LEU A 43 -2.27 8.25 -3.24
CA LEU A 43 -1.02 7.88 -3.91
C LEU A 43 -1.02 6.38 -4.19
N LEU A 44 -1.30 5.54 -3.19
CA LEU A 44 -1.39 4.09 -3.38
C LEU A 44 -2.65 3.66 -4.13
N GLY A 45 -3.65 4.51 -4.34
CA GLY A 45 -4.78 4.27 -5.25
C GLY A 45 -4.35 4.23 -6.73
N GLU A 46 -3.26 4.92 -7.05
CA GLU A 46 -2.71 5.00 -8.40
C GLU A 46 -1.74 3.85 -8.71
N SER A 47 -1.96 3.14 -9.82
CA SER A 47 -1.09 2.00 -10.21
C SER A 47 0.36 2.41 -10.51
N GLU A 48 0.56 3.67 -10.93
CA GLU A 48 1.87 4.26 -11.19
C GLU A 48 2.71 4.49 -9.92
N SER A 49 2.07 4.48 -8.75
CA SER A 49 2.74 4.63 -7.46
C SER A 49 3.02 3.29 -6.76
N ARG A 50 2.67 2.18 -7.41
CA ARG A 50 2.81 0.82 -6.86
C ARG A 50 4.01 0.10 -7.44
N MET A 51 4.39 -0.99 -6.81
CA MET A 51 5.42 -1.87 -7.33
C MET A 51 5.01 -2.41 -8.70
N ALA A 52 5.91 -2.40 -9.68
CA ALA A 52 5.59 -2.76 -11.05
C ALA A 52 5.51 -4.27 -11.34
N PHE A 53 5.81 -5.11 -10.35
CA PHE A 53 5.87 -6.55 -10.50
C PHE A 53 5.16 -7.27 -9.36
N ALA A 54 4.54 -8.40 -9.70
CA ALA A 54 3.86 -9.24 -8.74
C ALA A 54 4.89 -9.95 -7.85
N ASN A 55 4.48 -10.20 -6.61
CA ASN A 55 5.21 -11.04 -5.71
C ASN A 55 5.51 -12.42 -6.33
N HIS A 56 6.77 -12.86 -6.23
CA HIS A 56 7.22 -14.19 -6.66
C HIS A 56 8.43 -14.64 -5.84
N GLY A 57 8.97 -15.82 -6.14
CA GLY A 57 10.18 -16.36 -5.52
C GLY A 57 10.00 -16.75 -4.05
N GLY A 58 11.01 -16.45 -3.23
CA GLY A 58 11.00 -16.73 -1.80
C GLY A 58 11.19 -18.19 -1.39
N LEU A 59 11.20 -18.44 -0.07
CA LEU A 59 11.41 -19.76 0.51
C LEU A 59 10.34 -20.76 0.03
N ALA A 60 10.78 -21.88 -0.54
CA ALA A 60 9.92 -22.92 -1.11
C ALA A 60 8.92 -22.40 -2.17
N ASN A 61 9.26 -21.33 -2.90
CA ASN A 61 8.39 -20.66 -3.87
C ASN A 61 7.08 -20.12 -3.26
N GLY A 62 7.03 -19.91 -1.95
CA GLY A 62 5.87 -19.36 -1.25
C GLY A 62 5.69 -17.85 -1.41
N GLY A 63 6.61 -17.18 -2.11
CA GLY A 63 6.64 -15.73 -2.29
C GLY A 63 7.26 -14.98 -1.10
N VAL A 64 7.33 -13.67 -1.26
CA VAL A 64 7.78 -12.67 -0.29
C VAL A 64 6.67 -11.66 0.07
N CYS A 65 5.39 -12.03 -0.02
CA CYS A 65 4.22 -11.13 0.04
C CYS A 65 4.27 -10.12 1.20
N TRP A 66 4.65 -10.59 2.39
CA TRP A 66 4.80 -9.75 3.59
C TRP A 66 5.84 -8.66 3.40
N TRP A 67 7.02 -9.01 2.88
CA TRP A 67 8.10 -8.07 2.66
C TRP A 67 7.83 -7.17 1.46
N HIS A 68 7.15 -7.67 0.42
CA HIS A 68 6.71 -6.90 -0.73
C HIS A 68 5.73 -5.78 -0.31
N SER A 69 4.68 -6.11 0.43
CA SER A 69 3.71 -5.14 0.95
C SER A 69 4.35 -4.13 1.91
N ARG A 70 5.25 -4.58 2.80
CA ARG A 70 6.00 -3.67 3.69
C ARG A 70 6.91 -2.72 2.92
N PHE A 71 7.62 -3.23 1.91
CA PHE A 71 8.50 -2.42 1.07
C PHE A 71 7.72 -1.36 0.29
N GLN A 72 6.59 -1.73 -0.30
CA GLN A 72 5.70 -0.78 -0.96
C GLN A 72 5.17 0.28 -0.01
N ARG A 73 4.73 -0.10 1.21
CA ARG A 73 4.30 0.86 2.21
C ARG A 73 5.43 1.84 2.56
N ASN A 74 6.63 1.34 2.84
CA ASN A 74 7.78 2.22 3.11
C ASN A 74 8.06 3.17 1.95
N ALA A 75 7.99 2.68 0.70
CA ALA A 75 8.21 3.51 -0.48
C ALA A 75 7.16 4.63 -0.58
N ALA A 76 5.88 4.30 -0.40
CA ALA A 76 4.80 5.28 -0.44
C ALA A 76 4.99 6.41 0.59
N TYR A 77 5.42 6.08 1.81
CA TYR A 77 5.66 7.08 2.85
C TYR A 77 6.92 7.90 2.61
N LEU A 78 8.01 7.27 2.18
CA LEU A 78 9.35 7.83 2.37
C LEU A 78 10.10 8.16 1.08
N THR A 79 9.50 8.05 -0.10
CA THR A 79 10.19 8.33 -1.36
C THR A 79 9.82 9.69 -1.95
N MET A 80 10.82 10.35 -2.52
CA MET A 80 10.71 11.60 -3.27
C MET A 80 11.37 11.39 -4.63
N TYR A 81 10.74 11.81 -5.73
CA TYR A 81 11.19 11.47 -7.08
C TYR A 81 11.79 12.68 -7.80
N ARG A 82 12.93 12.49 -8.45
CA ARG A 82 13.71 13.54 -9.14
C ARG A 82 13.98 13.16 -10.58
N PRO A 83 12.99 13.24 -11.48
CA PRO A 83 13.14 12.82 -12.87
C PRO A 83 14.16 13.67 -13.66
N ASP A 84 14.48 14.87 -13.15
CA ASP A 84 15.47 15.79 -13.69
C ASP A 84 16.93 15.37 -13.42
N LEU A 85 17.15 14.46 -12.48
CA LEU A 85 18.49 13.94 -12.15
C LEU A 85 18.83 12.69 -12.98
N PRO A 86 20.12 12.39 -13.19
CA PRO A 86 20.55 11.15 -13.84
C PRO A 86 20.03 9.92 -13.08
N LYS A 87 19.64 8.87 -13.82
CA LYS A 87 19.29 7.58 -13.22
C LYS A 87 20.48 7.01 -12.44
N PRO A 88 20.22 6.35 -11.29
CA PRO A 88 21.28 5.74 -10.51
C PRO A 88 21.90 4.57 -11.27
N THR A 89 23.17 4.33 -11.03
CA THR A 89 23.83 3.05 -11.31
C THR A 89 23.19 1.92 -10.51
N GLN A 90 23.50 0.68 -10.87
CA GLN A 90 22.98 -0.49 -10.14
C GLN A 90 23.39 -0.48 -8.65
N ALA A 91 24.64 -0.13 -8.34
CA ALA A 91 25.13 -0.05 -6.97
C ALA A 91 24.40 1.03 -6.15
N GLU A 92 24.18 2.20 -6.73
CA GLU A 92 23.39 3.27 -6.10
C GLU A 92 21.94 2.83 -5.89
N ALA A 93 21.34 2.14 -6.86
CA ALA A 93 19.99 1.60 -6.73
C ALA A 93 19.87 0.59 -5.59
N GLU A 94 20.86 -0.29 -5.40
CA GLU A 94 20.89 -1.24 -4.27
C GLU A 94 20.89 -0.54 -2.90
N ASP A 95 21.58 0.59 -2.79
CA ASP A 95 21.60 1.42 -1.58
C ASP A 95 20.26 2.14 -1.36
N LEU A 96 19.65 2.69 -2.42
CA LEU A 96 18.30 3.25 -2.36
C LEU A 96 17.28 2.20 -1.90
N ILE A 97 17.31 1.01 -2.49
CA ILE A 97 16.43 -0.13 -2.13
C ILE A 97 16.66 -0.52 -0.66
N LYS A 98 17.92 -0.60 -0.22
CA LYS A 98 18.26 -0.93 1.17
C LYS A 98 17.70 0.10 2.15
N ASP A 99 17.67 1.37 1.78
CA ASP A 99 17.19 2.44 2.65
C ASP A 99 15.65 2.56 2.65
N ILE A 100 14.99 2.33 1.51
CA ILE A 100 13.53 2.14 1.45
C ILE A 100 13.12 0.99 2.38
N ARG A 101 13.80 -0.16 2.25
CA ARG A 101 13.56 -1.34 3.10
C ARG A 101 13.68 -1.03 4.60
N LYS A 102 14.69 -0.26 4.99
CA LYS A 102 14.92 0.08 6.39
C LYS A 102 13.84 1.02 6.96
N GLY A 103 13.27 1.89 6.13
CA GLY A 103 12.24 2.83 6.55
C GLY A 103 12.70 3.83 7.61
N LYS A 104 13.98 4.25 7.59
CA LYS A 104 14.61 5.09 8.63
C LYS A 104 14.86 6.54 8.21
N ARG A 105 14.65 6.85 6.93
CA ARG A 105 14.89 8.18 6.35
C ARG A 105 14.07 8.33 5.08
N VAL A 106 13.79 9.58 4.68
CA VAL A 106 13.30 9.89 3.35
C VAL A 106 14.39 9.61 2.31
N VAL A 107 14.00 9.05 1.18
CA VAL A 107 14.87 8.57 0.10
C VAL A 107 14.52 9.30 -1.18
N THR A 108 15.47 10.08 -1.69
CA THR A 108 15.38 10.70 -3.02
C THR A 108 15.75 9.69 -4.09
N ILE A 109 14.86 9.48 -5.05
CA ILE A 109 15.03 8.55 -6.17
C ILE A 109 15.27 9.38 -7.46
N PRO A 110 16.51 9.41 -8.00
CA PRO A 110 16.83 10.22 -9.17
C PRO A 110 16.49 9.52 -10.49
N GLY A 111 16.11 10.28 -11.51
CA GLY A 111 15.85 9.79 -12.87
C GLY A 111 14.56 8.99 -13.07
N PHE A 112 13.66 8.99 -12.09
CA PHE A 112 12.35 8.33 -12.17
C PHE A 112 11.24 9.29 -11.81
N GLN A 113 10.07 9.10 -12.41
CA GLN A 113 8.88 9.90 -12.11
C GLN A 113 8.07 9.32 -10.95
N ASN A 114 8.13 8.01 -10.74
CA ASN A 114 7.29 7.33 -9.75
C ASN A 114 7.88 5.97 -9.35
N PHE A 115 7.23 5.33 -8.37
CA PHE A 115 7.68 4.06 -7.82
C PHE A 115 7.56 2.91 -8.83
N ASN A 116 6.56 2.94 -9.72
CA ASN A 116 6.38 1.91 -10.74
C ASN A 116 7.60 1.87 -11.67
N GLN A 117 8.02 3.02 -12.21
CA GLN A 117 9.19 3.09 -13.09
C GLN A 117 10.48 2.62 -12.39
N PHE A 118 10.71 3.08 -11.15
CA PHE A 118 11.88 2.66 -10.37
C PHE A 118 11.87 1.15 -10.10
N SER A 119 10.75 0.62 -9.61
CA SER A 119 10.62 -0.79 -9.25
C SER A 119 10.60 -1.72 -10.46
N ARG A 120 10.15 -1.24 -11.63
CA ARG A 120 10.25 -1.97 -12.88
C ARG A 120 11.70 -2.14 -13.31
N GLN A 121 12.46 -1.04 -13.32
CA GLN A 121 13.85 -1.04 -13.78
C GLN A 121 14.74 -1.90 -12.87
N PHE A 122 14.54 -1.85 -11.55
CA PHE A 122 15.35 -2.58 -10.57
C PHE A 122 14.60 -3.75 -9.91
N SER A 123 13.72 -4.40 -10.67
CA SER A 123 12.87 -5.48 -10.17
C SER A 123 13.69 -6.65 -9.59
N GLN A 124 14.80 -7.01 -10.23
CA GLN A 124 15.66 -8.11 -9.79
C GLN A 124 16.37 -7.77 -8.47
N GLU A 125 16.88 -6.56 -8.33
CA GLU A 125 17.56 -6.08 -7.13
C GLU A 125 16.59 -5.97 -5.95
N ILE A 126 15.39 -5.44 -6.20
CA ILE A 126 14.33 -5.40 -5.20
C ILE A 126 13.97 -6.82 -4.77
N GLN A 127 13.66 -7.72 -5.71
CA GLN A 127 13.31 -9.11 -5.41
C GLN A 127 14.40 -9.82 -4.59
N SER A 128 15.67 -9.74 -5.03
CA SER A 128 16.82 -10.31 -4.30
C SER A 128 16.93 -9.75 -2.88
N ARG A 129 16.66 -8.46 -2.70
CA ARG A 129 16.64 -7.84 -1.37
C ARG A 129 15.47 -8.34 -0.52
N LEU A 130 14.27 -8.49 -1.09
CA LEU A 130 13.10 -9.02 -0.39
C LEU A 130 13.32 -10.47 0.06
N GLU A 131 13.91 -11.31 -0.77
CA GLU A 131 14.25 -12.70 -0.42
C GLU A 131 15.33 -12.77 0.66
N THR A 132 16.35 -11.91 0.57
CA THR A 132 17.35 -11.78 1.63
C THR A 132 16.71 -11.33 2.94
N TRP A 133 15.78 -10.37 2.87
CA TRP A 133 15.02 -9.92 4.03
C TRP A 133 14.16 -11.05 4.61
N GLN A 134 13.47 -11.81 3.77
CA GLN A 134 12.71 -12.99 4.16
C GLN A 134 13.57 -14.02 4.89
N ARG A 135 14.76 -14.34 4.35
CA ARG A 135 15.67 -15.32 4.97
C ARG A 135 16.10 -14.85 6.36
N THR A 136 16.52 -13.59 6.49
CA THR A 136 16.95 -13.04 7.78
C THR A 136 15.79 -12.98 8.78
N ASP A 137 14.63 -12.47 8.38
CA ASP A 137 13.48 -12.26 9.26
C ASP A 137 12.79 -13.59 9.60
N GLY A 138 12.70 -14.51 8.64
CA GLY A 138 12.13 -15.84 8.82
C GLY A 138 12.98 -16.75 9.69
N PHE A 139 14.31 -16.71 9.55
CA PHE A 139 15.21 -17.53 10.36
C PHE A 139 15.40 -16.96 11.78
N ILE A 140 15.52 -15.63 11.91
CA ILE A 140 15.87 -15.00 13.19
C ILE A 140 14.63 -14.65 14.03
N ASN A 141 13.56 -14.13 13.41
CA ASN A 141 12.38 -13.64 14.13
C ASN A 141 11.19 -14.61 14.14
N GLN A 142 11.35 -15.80 13.52
CA GLN A 142 10.29 -16.80 13.38
C GLN A 142 8.99 -16.20 12.82
N SER A 143 9.09 -15.19 11.96
CA SER A 143 7.95 -14.43 11.46
C SER A 143 6.93 -15.33 10.76
N TRP A 144 7.39 -16.44 10.16
CA TRP A 144 6.53 -17.49 9.58
C TRP A 144 5.68 -18.19 10.64
N ILE A 145 6.23 -18.51 11.83
CA ILE A 145 5.47 -19.13 12.94
C ILE A 145 4.39 -18.16 13.44
N ARG A 146 4.70 -16.86 13.55
CA ARG A 146 3.72 -15.86 13.99
C ARG A 146 2.61 -15.66 12.96
N GLY A 147 2.97 -15.69 11.68
CA GLY A 147 1.98 -15.54 10.61
C GLY A 147 1.03 -16.72 10.42
N LEU A 148 1.45 -17.92 10.80
CA LEU A 148 0.69 -19.17 10.72
C LEU A 148 -0.27 -19.41 11.92
N ARG A 149 -0.27 -18.51 12.92
CA ARG A 149 -1.16 -18.58 14.10
C ARG A 149 -2.52 -17.94 13.92
N GLY A 150 -2.75 -17.26 12.80
CA GLY A 150 -4.06 -16.72 12.45
C GLY A 150 -5.12 -17.81 12.32
N LYS A 151 -6.38 -17.39 12.41
CA LYS A 151 -7.53 -18.27 12.22
C LYS A 151 -8.08 -18.06 10.80
N THR A 152 -8.64 -19.10 10.20
CA THR A 152 -9.38 -18.98 8.93
C THR A 152 -10.83 -18.55 9.17
N GLU A 153 -11.27 -18.57 10.43
CA GLU A 153 -12.61 -18.18 10.87
C GLU A 153 -12.57 -17.65 12.32
N VAL A 154 -13.39 -16.65 12.63
CA VAL A 154 -13.60 -16.13 13.99
C VAL A 154 -15.09 -15.92 14.27
N ALA A 155 -15.47 -15.75 15.53
CA ALA A 155 -16.85 -15.40 15.88
C ALA A 155 -17.27 -14.09 15.17
N PRO A 156 -18.55 -13.94 14.74
CA PRO A 156 -19.00 -12.75 14.01
C PRO A 156 -18.67 -11.45 14.72
N GLU A 157 -18.86 -11.40 16.03
CA GLU A 157 -18.60 -10.19 16.82
C GLU A 157 -17.13 -9.85 16.91
N LYS A 158 -16.26 -10.87 16.87
CA LYS A 158 -14.83 -10.63 16.82
C LYS A 158 -14.40 -10.07 15.46
N LEU A 159 -14.95 -10.59 14.36
CA LEU A 159 -14.64 -10.03 13.05
C LEU A 159 -15.15 -8.58 12.94
N ARG A 160 -16.34 -8.30 13.49
CA ARG A 160 -16.89 -6.93 13.57
C ARG A 160 -15.93 -5.99 14.28
N GLU A 161 -15.51 -6.34 15.50
CA GLU A 161 -14.55 -5.54 16.28
C GLU A 161 -13.25 -5.27 15.51
N MET A 162 -12.73 -6.29 14.81
CA MET A 162 -11.52 -6.13 13.98
C MET A 162 -11.73 -5.18 12.80
N MET A 163 -12.92 -5.17 12.19
CA MET A 163 -13.25 -4.24 11.10
C MET A 163 -13.50 -2.82 11.62
N ASP A 164 -14.12 -2.67 12.80
CA ASP A 164 -14.34 -1.38 13.45
C ASP A 164 -12.98 -0.72 13.82
N GLU A 165 -12.03 -1.51 14.34
CA GLU A 165 -10.66 -1.06 14.64
C GLU A 165 -9.90 -0.67 13.36
N LEU A 166 -9.98 -1.52 12.33
CA LEU A 166 -9.35 -1.25 11.04
C LEU A 166 -9.91 0.03 10.41
N TYR A 167 -11.25 0.22 10.42
CA TYR A 167 -11.90 1.43 9.92
C TYR A 167 -11.42 2.67 10.69
N THR A 168 -11.25 2.57 12.00
CA THR A 168 -10.74 3.68 12.82
C THR A 168 -9.33 4.11 12.42
N GLN A 169 -8.45 3.18 12.03
CA GLN A 169 -7.12 3.49 11.54
C GLN A 169 -7.17 4.08 10.12
N VAL A 170 -7.84 3.38 9.20
CA VAL A 170 -7.92 3.78 7.78
C VAL A 170 -8.62 5.15 7.62
N SER A 171 -9.64 5.45 8.43
CA SER A 171 -10.33 6.74 8.38
C SER A 171 -9.46 7.94 8.78
N LYS A 172 -8.35 7.71 9.49
CA LYS A 172 -7.33 8.74 9.82
C LYS A 172 -6.31 8.98 8.70
N GLY A 173 -6.46 8.31 7.55
CA GLY A 173 -5.49 8.38 6.46
C GLY A 173 -4.36 7.35 6.55
N GLU A 174 -4.40 6.43 7.53
CA GLU A 174 -3.37 5.40 7.67
C GLU A 174 -3.49 4.34 6.57
N VAL A 175 -2.34 3.79 6.17
CA VAL A 175 -2.28 2.63 5.27
C VAL A 175 -1.94 1.40 6.08
N VAL A 176 -2.97 0.61 6.36
CA VAL A 176 -2.90 -0.47 7.32
C VAL A 176 -2.39 -1.75 6.66
N TYR A 177 -1.32 -2.31 7.23
CA TYR A 177 -0.77 -3.59 6.79
C TYR A 177 -1.54 -4.72 7.48
N GLN A 178 -2.06 -5.65 6.69
CA GLN A 178 -2.70 -6.85 7.22
C GLN A 178 -1.99 -8.10 6.76
N MET A 179 -1.84 -9.02 7.70
CA MET A 179 -1.43 -10.38 7.41
C MET A 179 -2.66 -11.21 7.12
N VAL A 180 -2.58 -12.05 6.11
CA VAL A 180 -3.64 -12.93 5.67
C VAL A 180 -3.17 -14.37 5.82
N GLN A 181 -3.93 -15.16 6.57
CA GLN A 181 -3.72 -16.59 6.66
C GLN A 181 -4.66 -17.32 5.71
N LEU A 182 -4.08 -17.79 4.60
CA LEU A 182 -4.78 -18.58 3.60
C LEU A 182 -4.53 -20.06 3.86
N LYS A 183 -5.58 -20.89 3.83
CA LYS A 183 -5.45 -22.33 4.05
C LYS A 183 -4.56 -22.95 2.96
N GLY A 184 -3.45 -23.57 3.35
CA GLY A 184 -2.51 -24.22 2.43
C GLY A 184 -1.45 -23.30 1.80
N ILE A 185 -1.45 -22.00 2.09
CA ILE A 185 -0.34 -21.10 1.77
C ILE A 185 0.38 -20.69 3.06
N ILE A 186 1.70 -20.57 2.97
CA ILE A 186 2.57 -20.29 4.12
C ILE A 186 2.40 -18.85 4.65
N ALA A 187 2.03 -17.87 3.81
CA ALA A 187 1.91 -16.46 4.20
C ALA A 187 1.33 -15.58 3.06
N HIS A 188 0.34 -14.72 3.34
CA HIS A 188 -0.04 -13.62 2.44
C HIS A 188 -0.19 -12.29 3.19
N ALA A 189 -0.11 -11.15 2.50
CA ALA A 189 -0.38 -9.83 3.06
C ALA A 189 -0.87 -8.87 1.98
N TRP A 190 -1.54 -7.82 2.44
CA TRP A 190 -1.95 -6.69 1.62
C TRP A 190 -1.88 -5.39 2.42
N LEU A 191 -2.13 -4.28 1.73
CA LEU A 191 -2.30 -2.97 2.32
C LEU A 191 -3.77 -2.53 2.16
N VAL A 192 -4.43 -2.20 3.25
CA VAL A 192 -5.75 -1.55 3.21
C VAL A 192 -5.52 -0.06 3.03
N ILE A 193 -5.97 0.48 1.90
CA ILE A 193 -5.71 1.86 1.49
C ILE A 193 -6.95 2.75 1.59
N ASP A 194 -8.16 2.18 1.62
CA ASP A 194 -9.38 2.95 1.85
C ASP A 194 -10.47 2.04 2.44
N MET A 195 -11.38 2.63 3.20
CA MET A 195 -12.54 1.96 3.76
C MET A 195 -13.74 2.89 3.83
N ALA A 196 -14.88 2.40 3.36
CA ALA A 196 -16.16 3.07 3.44
C ALA A 196 -17.14 2.28 4.30
N GLN A 197 -17.83 2.95 5.22
CA GLN A 197 -18.92 2.35 5.98
C GLN A 197 -20.14 2.14 5.08
N THR A 198 -20.78 0.99 5.16
CA THR A 198 -22.03 0.67 4.47
C THR A 198 -23.18 0.57 5.47
N ARG A 199 -24.41 0.29 5.00
CA ARG A 199 -25.57 0.10 5.89
C ARG A 199 -25.39 -1.06 6.87
N ASP A 200 -24.63 -2.09 6.47
CA ASP A 200 -24.52 -3.37 7.18
C ASP A 200 -23.07 -3.83 7.38
N GLY A 201 -22.07 -2.95 7.25
CA GLY A 201 -20.66 -3.28 7.43
C GLY A 201 -19.71 -2.30 6.75
N TYR A 202 -18.75 -2.81 5.98
CA TYR A 202 -17.67 -2.03 5.36
C TYR A 202 -17.35 -2.50 3.95
N GLU A 203 -16.97 -1.56 3.08
CA GLU A 203 -16.23 -1.84 1.84
C GLU A 203 -14.77 -1.44 2.04
N LEU A 204 -13.85 -2.34 1.73
CA LEU A 204 -12.41 -2.15 1.85
C LEU A 204 -11.80 -2.11 0.45
N SER A 205 -10.89 -1.16 0.24
CA SER A 205 -10.00 -1.11 -0.93
C SER A 205 -8.60 -1.56 -0.52
N VAL A 206 -8.08 -2.60 -1.17
CA VAL A 206 -6.78 -3.18 -0.81
C VAL A 206 -5.83 -3.23 -2.01
N VAL A 207 -4.55 -3.00 -1.72
CA VAL A 207 -3.45 -3.27 -2.65
C VAL A 207 -2.81 -4.60 -2.27
N ASP A 208 -2.94 -5.57 -3.16
CA ASP A 208 -2.47 -6.94 -2.97
C ASP A 208 -1.16 -7.16 -3.74
N SER A 209 -0.13 -7.71 -3.08
CA SER A 209 1.17 -7.93 -3.71
C SER A 209 1.14 -8.93 -4.88
N ASN A 210 0.11 -9.76 -4.99
CA ASN A 210 -0.08 -10.66 -6.13
C ASN A 210 -0.75 -9.96 -7.33
N PHE A 211 -1.43 -8.83 -7.09
CA PHE A 211 -2.14 -8.07 -8.11
C PHE A 211 -1.74 -6.59 -8.06
N PRO A 212 -0.47 -6.27 -8.35
CA PRO A 212 0.08 -4.92 -8.16
C PRO A 212 -0.62 -3.83 -8.97
N THR A 213 -1.28 -4.20 -10.08
CA THR A 213 -1.96 -3.28 -10.99
C THR A 213 -3.43 -3.05 -10.67
N SER A 214 -4.00 -3.73 -9.66
CA SER A 214 -5.42 -3.58 -9.31
C SER A 214 -5.60 -3.16 -7.86
N THR A 215 -6.64 -2.34 -7.63
CA THR A 215 -7.21 -2.14 -6.30
C THR A 215 -8.33 -3.15 -6.12
N ASN A 216 -8.15 -4.10 -5.22
CA ASN A 216 -9.16 -5.13 -4.99
C ASN A 216 -10.16 -4.63 -3.95
N LYS A 217 -11.44 -4.89 -4.16
CA LYS A 217 -12.50 -4.54 -3.21
C LYS A 217 -12.95 -5.76 -2.42
N TYR A 218 -13.09 -5.61 -1.11
CA TYR A 218 -13.67 -6.61 -0.23
C TYR A 218 -14.83 -6.00 0.53
N THR A 219 -15.91 -6.76 0.71
CA THR A 219 -17.07 -6.32 1.48
C THR A 219 -17.19 -7.15 2.74
N TYR A 220 -17.18 -6.48 3.88
CA TYR A 220 -17.59 -7.03 5.16
C TYR A 220 -19.06 -6.71 5.42
N ARG A 221 -19.80 -7.69 5.94
CA ARG A 221 -21.17 -7.55 6.43
C ARG A 221 -21.27 -8.12 7.84
N ASN A 222 -22.09 -7.49 8.67
CA ASN A 222 -22.39 -7.96 10.01
C ASN A 222 -22.86 -9.42 9.96
N GLY A 223 -22.33 -10.25 10.86
CA GLY A 223 -22.58 -11.69 10.87
C GLY A 223 -21.53 -12.53 10.13
N MET A 224 -20.65 -11.93 9.31
CA MET A 224 -19.55 -12.65 8.68
C MET A 224 -18.54 -13.16 9.71
N THR A 225 -17.99 -14.35 9.46
CA THR A 225 -16.95 -14.99 10.28
C THR A 225 -15.58 -15.04 9.61
N HIS A 226 -15.52 -14.74 8.30
CA HIS A 226 -14.34 -14.78 7.44
C HIS A 226 -14.59 -13.99 6.15
N PHE A 227 -13.53 -13.70 5.41
CA PHE A 227 -13.57 -13.32 4.00
C PHE A 227 -13.24 -14.53 3.12
N ASN A 228 -13.54 -14.44 1.82
CA ASN A 228 -13.23 -15.47 0.84
C ASN A 228 -12.24 -14.96 -0.20
N TYR A 229 -11.18 -15.74 -0.44
CA TYR A 229 -10.20 -15.48 -1.49
C TYR A 229 -10.47 -16.43 -2.66
N PRO A 230 -10.54 -15.95 -3.93
CA PRO A 230 -11.03 -16.73 -5.07
C PRO A 230 -10.40 -18.12 -5.29
N TYR A 231 -9.17 -18.34 -4.82
CA TYR A 231 -8.42 -19.60 -5.01
C TYR A 231 -8.01 -20.32 -3.73
N PHE A 232 -8.09 -19.65 -2.58
CA PHE A 232 -7.51 -20.14 -1.32
C PHE A 232 -8.54 -20.27 -0.19
N GLY A 233 -9.80 -19.97 -0.51
CA GLY A 233 -10.92 -20.16 0.39
C GLY A 233 -10.97 -19.12 1.51
N GLN A 234 -11.41 -19.56 2.68
CA GLN A 234 -11.72 -18.70 3.81
C GLN A 234 -10.46 -18.18 4.49
N PHE A 235 -10.50 -16.92 4.91
CA PHE A 235 -9.44 -16.30 5.69
C PHE A 235 -9.97 -15.20 6.61
N VAL A 236 -9.19 -14.90 7.65
CA VAL A 236 -9.40 -13.72 8.48
C VAL A 236 -8.12 -12.87 8.43
N PRO A 237 -8.17 -11.65 7.87
CA PRO A 237 -7.04 -10.75 7.91
C PRO A 237 -6.89 -10.20 9.33
N TYR A 238 -5.66 -9.92 9.75
CA TYR A 238 -5.41 -9.23 11.02
C TYR A 238 -4.35 -8.16 10.84
N THR A 239 -4.63 -7.01 11.46
CA THR A 239 -3.74 -5.86 11.49
C THR A 239 -2.44 -6.20 12.21
N SER A 240 -1.33 -5.71 11.67
CA SER A 240 0.01 -5.96 12.20
C SER A 240 0.93 -4.83 11.79
N LYS A 241 2.08 -4.73 12.46
CA LYS A 241 3.14 -3.77 12.15
C LYS A 241 2.73 -2.30 12.32
N ASP A 242 1.87 -2.03 13.30
CA ASP A 242 1.43 -0.67 13.66
C ASP A 242 2.63 0.17 14.15
N SER A 243 3.48 -0.42 14.99
CA SER A 243 4.76 0.23 15.38
C SER A 243 5.73 0.47 14.20
N GLU A 244 5.54 -0.14 13.03
CA GLU A 244 6.29 0.21 11.82
C GLU A 244 5.65 1.42 11.14
N GLN A 245 4.33 1.51 11.10
CA GLN A 245 3.58 2.67 10.62
C GLN A 245 3.95 3.95 11.39
N GLU A 246 3.87 3.91 12.73
CA GLU A 246 4.24 5.04 13.60
C GLU A 246 5.70 5.51 13.36
N LYS A 247 6.60 4.58 13.04
CA LYS A 247 8.01 4.92 12.73
C LYS A 247 8.12 5.66 11.40
N LEU A 248 7.34 5.28 10.38
CA LEU A 248 7.32 5.99 9.10
C LEU A 248 6.84 7.42 9.29
N GLU A 249 5.73 7.60 10.02
CA GLU A 249 5.17 8.92 10.34
C GLU A 249 6.17 9.78 11.13
N LYS A 250 6.86 9.18 12.11
CA LYS A 250 7.91 9.88 12.86
C LYS A 250 9.09 10.32 11.98
N VAL A 251 9.47 9.52 10.99
CA VAL A 251 10.52 9.91 10.02
C VAL A 251 10.05 11.10 9.18
N VAL A 252 8.79 11.11 8.76
CA VAL A 252 8.17 12.20 8.01
C VAL A 252 8.11 13.48 8.85
N SER A 253 7.54 13.42 10.05
CA SER A 253 7.44 14.58 10.96
C SER A 253 8.82 15.18 11.24
N LYS A 254 9.82 14.35 11.57
CA LYS A 254 11.19 14.85 11.80
C LYS A 254 11.79 15.60 10.61
N LEU A 255 11.41 15.25 9.37
CA LEU A 255 11.87 15.98 8.20
C LEU A 255 11.11 17.30 8.03
N CYS A 256 9.81 17.31 8.34
CA CYS A 256 8.89 18.40 8.01
C CYS A 256 8.70 19.44 9.10
N ASP A 257 9.09 19.12 10.34
CA ASP A 257 9.27 20.06 11.45
C ASP A 257 10.54 20.90 11.26
#